data_AF-A0A496TXB5-F1
#
_entry.id   AF-A0A496TXB5-F1
#
_cell.length_a   1.000
_cell.length_b   1.000
_cell.length_c   1.000
_cell.angle_alpha   90.00
_cell.angle_beta   90.00
_cell.angle_gamma   90.00
#
_symmetry.space_group_name_H-M   'P 1'
#
loop_
_entity.id
_entity.type
_entity.pdbx_description
1 polymer ?
#
loop_
_entity_poly.entity_id
_entity_poly.type
_entity_poly.pdbx_seq_one_letter_code
_entity_poly.pdbx_strand_id
1 'polypeptide(L)'
;AERIRKAQMTRGASLEGNLVQRLKGLIPLILPLFLSAFRKADELALAMEARCYRLDKRRTSYNILKFSTTDYALIAGSLCLLFVQIITGS
;
A
#
# COMPACT_ATOMS: atom_id res chain seq x y z
N ALA A 1 16.90 8.80 -28.15
CA ALA A 1 16.89 9.62 -26.91
C ALA A 1 15.78 10.68 -26.89
N GLU A 2 15.60 11.44 -27.99
CA GLU A 2 14.65 12.57 -28.05
C GLU A 2 13.17 12.23 -27.74
N ARG A 3 12.69 11.07 -28.19
CA ARG A 3 11.30 10.62 -27.92
C ARG A 3 11.05 10.28 -26.45
N ILE A 4 12.07 9.83 -25.72
CA ILE A 4 11.95 9.47 -24.29
C ILE A 4 11.93 10.75 -23.44
N ARG A 5 12.76 11.74 -23.78
CA ARG A 5 12.78 13.05 -23.12
C ARG A 5 11.42 13.75 -23.22
N LYS A 6 10.80 13.75 -24.41
CA LYS A 6 9.49 14.36 -24.65
C LYS A 6 8.35 13.62 -23.93
N ALA A 7 8.44 12.29 -23.82
CA ALA A 7 7.44 11.48 -23.11
C ALA A 7 7.43 11.70 -21.58
N GLN A 8 8.59 12.02 -20.98
CA GLN A 8 8.69 12.35 -19.55
C GLN A 8 8.20 13.79 -19.26
N MET A 9 8.38 14.74 -20.18
CA MET A 9 7.84 16.10 -20.05
C MET A 9 6.30 16.14 -20.04
N THR A 10 5.63 15.30 -20.82
CA THR A 10 4.15 15.22 -20.86
C THR A 10 3.55 14.69 -19.54
N ARG A 11 4.36 14.10 -18.65
CA ARG A 11 3.98 13.66 -17.29
C ARG A 11 4.38 14.66 -16.19
N GLY A 12 4.78 15.88 -16.56
CA GLY A 12 5.10 16.95 -15.60
C GLY A 12 6.57 17.00 -15.18
N ALA A 13 7.45 16.17 -15.75
CA ALA A 13 8.89 16.23 -15.49
C ALA A 13 9.55 17.32 -16.34
N SER A 14 9.22 18.59 -16.06
CA SER A 14 10.14 19.69 -16.37
C SER A 14 11.26 19.63 -15.33
N LEU A 15 12.30 18.86 -15.62
CA LEU A 15 13.52 18.79 -14.81
C LEU A 15 14.53 19.90 -15.18
N GLU A 16 14.08 21.01 -15.77
CA GLU A 16 14.96 22.13 -16.10
C GLU A 16 14.41 23.42 -15.45
N GLY A 17 15.09 23.86 -14.38
CA GLY A 17 14.73 25.02 -13.55
C GLY A 17 14.87 24.76 -12.03
N ASN A 18 15.00 25.84 -11.24
CA ASN A 18 15.15 25.84 -9.78
C ASN A 18 14.07 25.00 -9.05
N LEU A 19 14.42 24.44 -7.88
CA LEU A 19 13.58 23.54 -7.07
C LEU A 19 12.14 24.05 -6.85
N VAL A 20 11.97 25.37 -6.69
CA VAL A 20 10.68 26.04 -6.49
C VAL A 20 9.77 25.94 -7.73
N GLN A 21 10.34 26.02 -8.93
CA GLN A 21 9.57 25.96 -10.18
C GLN A 21 9.11 24.52 -10.49
N ARG A 22 9.91 23.53 -10.09
CA ARG A 22 9.53 22.11 -10.12
C ARG A 22 8.37 21.83 -9.17
N LEU A 23 8.42 22.33 -7.94
CA LEU A 23 7.32 22.19 -6.97
C LEU A 23 6.02 22.82 -7.47
N LYS A 24 6.08 24.04 -8.03
CA LYS A 24 4.90 24.71 -8.61
C LYS A 24 4.30 23.95 -9.80
N GLY A 25 5.12 23.25 -10.59
CA GLY A 25 4.64 22.40 -11.69
C GLY A 25 3.96 21.11 -11.24
N LEU A 26 4.24 20.64 -10.02
CA LEU A 26 3.61 19.44 -9.44
C LEU A 26 2.26 19.72 -8.77
N ILE A 27 2.03 20.94 -8.29
CA ILE A 27 0.78 21.34 -7.63
C ILE A 27 -0.47 21.03 -8.49
N PRO A 28 -0.52 21.37 -9.80
CA PRO A 28 -1.67 21.08 -10.65
C PRO A 28 -1.93 19.59 -10.88
N LEU A 29 -0.92 18.73 -10.69
CA LEU A 29 -1.06 17.28 -10.80
C LEU A 29 -1.54 16.65 -9.49
N ILE A 30 -1.00 17.14 -8.36
CA ILE A 30 -1.34 16.63 -7.03
C ILE A 30 -2.77 17.02 -6.63
N LEU A 31 -3.18 18.26 -6.90
CA LEU A 31 -4.49 18.79 -6.51
C LEU A 31 -5.70 17.96 -7.02
N PRO A 32 -5.79 17.60 -8.31
CA PRO A 32 -6.89 16.77 -8.80
C PRO A 32 -6.86 15.33 -8.27
N LEU A 33 -5.66 14.76 -8.05
CA LEU A 33 -5.52 13.43 -7.44
C LEU A 33 -6.01 13.44 -5.99
N PHE A 34 -5.62 14.46 -5.23
CA PHE A 34 -6.06 14.66 -3.86
C PHE A 34 -7.57 14.81 -3.81
N LEU A 35 -8.14 15.76 -4.56
CA LEU A 35 -9.59 15.96 -4.62
C LEU A 35 -10.35 14.69 -5.04
N SER A 36 -9.82 13.92 -5.98
CA SER A 36 -10.40 12.64 -6.40
C SER A 36 -10.35 11.58 -5.30
N ALA A 37 -9.27 11.54 -4.51
CA ALA A 37 -9.16 10.62 -3.38
C ALA A 37 -10.16 10.98 -2.25
N PHE A 38 -10.35 12.29 -1.96
CA PHE A 38 -11.37 12.73 -1.00
C PHE A 38 -12.78 12.36 -1.44
N ARG A 39 -13.12 12.63 -2.71
CA ARG A 39 -14.44 12.23 -3.26
C ARG A 39 -14.70 10.74 -3.09
N LYS A 40 -13.70 9.89 -3.38
CA LYS A 40 -13.81 8.44 -3.18
C LYS A 40 -13.96 8.07 -1.71
N ALA A 41 -13.28 8.76 -0.81
CA ALA A 41 -13.41 8.53 0.63
C ALA A 41 -14.82 8.91 1.12
N ASP A 42 -15.37 10.02 0.64
CA ASP A 42 -16.74 10.46 0.96
C ASP A 42 -17.79 9.47 0.43
N GLU A 43 -17.65 9.04 -0.84
CA GLU A 43 -18.52 8.01 -1.43
C GLU A 43 -18.45 6.69 -0.64
N LEU A 44 -17.25 6.29 -0.21
CA LEU A 44 -17.06 5.09 0.60
C LEU A 44 -17.70 5.25 1.98
N ALA A 45 -17.50 6.38 2.65
CA ALA A 45 -18.08 6.67 3.95
C ALA A 45 -19.63 6.63 3.87
N LEU A 46 -20.20 7.27 2.87
CA LEU A 46 -21.64 7.25 2.61
C LEU A 46 -22.15 5.81 2.35
N ALA A 47 -21.42 5.02 1.55
CA ALA A 47 -21.75 3.62 1.31
C ALA A 47 -21.63 2.75 2.58
N MET A 48 -20.67 3.05 3.46
CA MET A 48 -20.52 2.39 4.75
C MET A 48 -21.68 2.74 5.69
N GLU A 49 -22.09 4.00 5.75
CA GLU A 49 -23.24 4.46 6.53
C GLU A 49 -24.55 3.85 6.03
N ALA A 50 -24.78 3.82 4.71
CA ALA A 50 -25.96 3.21 4.10
C ALA A 50 -26.05 1.70 4.36
N ARG A 51 -24.90 1.02 4.49
CA ARG A 51 -24.81 -0.39 4.93
C ARG A 51 -24.94 -0.57 6.44
N CYS A 52 -25.25 0.49 7.19
CA CYS A 52 -25.29 0.52 8.64
C CYS A 52 -23.99 0.04 9.29
N TYR A 53 -22.82 0.33 8.69
CA TYR A 53 -21.53 0.02 9.28
C TYR A 53 -21.28 0.97 10.46
N ARG A 54 -21.66 0.54 11.64
CA ARG A 54 -21.46 1.31 12.87
C ARG A 54 -20.16 0.92 13.54
N LEU A 55 -19.40 1.91 14.00
CA LEU A 55 -18.18 1.70 14.79
C LEU A 55 -18.48 1.22 16.24
N ASP A 56 -19.75 1.13 16.63
CA ASP A 56 -20.23 0.98 18.01
C ASP A 56 -20.40 -0.48 18.50
N LYS A 57 -20.14 -1.49 17.67
CA LYS A 57 -20.35 -2.90 18.02
C LYS A 57 -19.05 -3.72 18.01
N ARG A 58 -19.02 -4.76 18.87
CA ARG A 58 -17.93 -5.76 18.92
C ARG A 58 -17.62 -6.24 17.50
N ARG A 59 -16.41 -5.95 17.02
CA ARG A 59 -15.97 -6.33 15.68
C ARG A 59 -15.87 -7.84 15.58
N THR A 60 -16.72 -8.45 14.76
CA THR A 60 -16.53 -9.83 14.30
C THR A 60 -15.61 -9.78 13.09
N SER A 61 -14.43 -10.40 13.17
CA SER A 61 -13.51 -10.46 12.03
C SER A 61 -14.05 -11.43 11.00
N TYR A 62 -14.38 -10.95 9.79
CA TYR A 62 -14.79 -11.82 8.69
C TYR A 62 -13.61 -12.64 8.15
N ASN A 63 -12.42 -12.05 8.13
CA ASN A 63 -11.20 -12.77 7.76
C ASN A 63 -10.54 -13.33 9.02
N ILE A 64 -10.94 -14.54 9.39
CA ILE A 64 -10.30 -15.29 10.47
C ILE A 64 -9.06 -15.95 9.86
N LEU A 65 -7.88 -15.59 10.37
CA LEU A 65 -6.64 -16.26 10.00
C LEU A 65 -6.72 -17.71 10.49
N LYS A 66 -6.98 -18.65 9.57
CA LYS A 66 -6.95 -20.08 9.86
C LYS A 66 -5.53 -20.57 9.62
N PHE A 67 -4.85 -20.99 10.68
CA PHE A 67 -3.59 -21.68 10.56
C PHE A 67 -3.80 -22.99 9.80
N SER A 68 -3.08 -23.14 8.70
CA SER A 68 -3.10 -24.37 7.91
C SER A 68 -2.14 -25.41 8.49
N THR A 69 -2.34 -26.68 8.17
CA THR A 69 -1.39 -27.75 8.50
C THR A 69 0.00 -27.49 7.89
N THR A 70 0.06 -26.75 6.78
CA THR A 70 1.30 -26.27 6.17
C THR A 70 2.06 -25.31 7.09
N ASP A 71 1.37 -24.46 7.85
CA ASP A 71 2.01 -23.51 8.76
C ASP A 71 2.69 -24.27 9.90
N TYR A 72 2.05 -25.32 10.42
CA TYR A 72 2.65 -26.21 11.42
C TYR A 72 3.84 -26.98 10.86
N ALA A 73 3.78 -27.47 9.62
CA ALA A 73 4.89 -28.16 8.98
C ALA A 73 6.10 -27.23 8.76
N LEU A 74 5.87 -25.98 8.36
CA LEU A 74 6.93 -24.97 8.19
C LEU A 74 7.55 -24.57 9.53
N ILE A 75 6.74 -24.41 10.58
CA ILE A 75 7.24 -24.12 11.93
C ILE A 75 8.08 -25.29 12.46
N ALA A 76 7.59 -26.53 12.34
CA ALA A 76 8.33 -27.72 12.75
C ALA A 76 9.63 -27.92 11.95
N GLY A 77 9.59 -27.72 10.63
CA GLY A 77 10.76 -27.79 9.76
C GLY A 77 11.82 -26.74 10.12
N SER A 78 11.41 -25.48 10.35
CA SER A 78 12.34 -24.42 10.74
C SER A 78 12.98 -24.67 12.11
N LEU A 79 12.22 -25.17 13.09
CA LEU A 79 12.76 -25.57 14.40
C LEU A 79 13.76 -26.71 14.28
N CYS A 80 13.46 -27.74 13.47
CA CYS A 80 14.36 -28.87 13.24
C CYS A 80 15.69 -28.41 12.63
N LEU A 81 15.64 -27.54 11.61
CA LEU A 81 16.84 -26.99 10.98
C LEU A 81 17.70 -26.20 11.98
N LEU A 82 17.08 -25.36 12.82
CA LEU A 82 17.81 -24.64 13.87
C LEU A 82 18.46 -25.61 14.87
N PHE A 83 17.77 -26.67 15.25
CA PHE A 83 18.30 -27.68 16.18
C PHE A 83 19.51 -28.43 15.60
N VAL A 84 19.44 -28.80 14.32
CA VAL A 84 20.56 -29.44 13.59
C VAL A 84 21.76 -28.50 13.49
N GLN A 85 21.53 -27.22 13.21
CA GLN A 85 22.59 -26.20 13.17
C GLN A 85 23.27 -26.05 14.54
N ILE A 86 22.50 -26.06 15.62
CA ILE A 86 23.04 -25.97 16.99
C ILE A 86 23.92 -27.18 17.32
N ILE A 87 23.46 -28.40 17.03
CA ILE A 87 24.22 -29.63 17.30
C ILE A 87 25.50 -29.72 16.45
N THR A 88 25.45 -29.26 15.20
CA THR A 88 26.60 -29.31 14.29
C THR A 88 27.61 -28.19 14.58
N GLY A 89 27.14 -27.07 15.16
CA GLY A 89 27.97 -25.92 15.55
C GLY A 89 28.51 -25.97 16.99
N SER A 90 28.18 -27.01 17.77
CA SER A 90 28.70 -27.31 19.10
C SER A 90 29.69 -28.47 19.05
#